data_AF-A0A535G6J8-F1
#
_entry.id   AF-A0A535G6J8-F1
#
_cell.length_a   1.000
_cell.length_b   1.000
_cell.length_c   1.000
_cell.angle_alpha   90.00
_cell.angle_beta   90.00
_cell.angle_gamma   90.00
#
_symmetry.space_group_name_H-M   'P 1'
#
loop_
_entity.id
_entity.type
_entity.pdbx_description
1 polymer ?
#
loop_
_entity_poly.entity_id
_entity_poly.type
_entity_poly.pdbx_seq_one_letter_code
_entity_poly.pdbx_strand_id
1 'polypeptide(L)'
;MRTISDAGSVARLVVEVNSLPIVHHSGSCPADNGSYFLLHFLYSNHDQWTVHVDGTGCRLVYVEGTPPSSWALDSRLVEDIQALIKP
;
A
#
# COMPACT_ATOMS: atom_id res chain seq x y z
N MET A 1 9.46 10.87 7.91
CA MET A 1 9.19 10.81 6.45
C MET A 1 10.48 10.35 5.77
N ARG A 2 10.45 9.26 5.00
CA ARG A 2 11.59 8.74 4.24
C ARG A 2 11.24 8.82 2.75
N THR A 3 12.12 9.40 1.95
CA THR A 3 11.95 9.48 0.50
C THR A 3 12.72 8.35 -0.17
N ILE A 4 12.05 7.61 -1.05
CA ILE A 4 12.64 6.53 -1.84
C ILE A 4 12.60 6.98 -3.30
N SER A 5 13.77 7.15 -3.90
CA SER A 5 13.90 7.58 -5.31
C SER A 5 14.47 6.49 -6.22
N ASP A 6 14.78 5.32 -5.66
CA ASP A 6 15.23 4.18 -6.45
C ASP A 6 14.09 3.72 -7.39
N ALA A 7 14.31 3.88 -8.69
CA ALA A 7 13.28 3.67 -9.70
C ALA A 7 12.76 2.21 -9.71
N GLY A 8 13.62 1.23 -9.44
CA GLY A 8 13.24 -0.18 -9.38
C GLY A 8 12.29 -0.48 -8.22
N SER A 9 12.63 0.02 -7.03
CA SER A 9 11.82 -0.11 -5.82
C SER A 9 10.49 0.61 -5.95
N VAL A 10 10.49 1.84 -6.48
CA VAL A 10 9.27 2.62 -6.72
C VAL A 10 8.37 1.93 -7.74
N ALA A 11 8.92 1.47 -8.87
CA ALA A 11 8.14 0.77 -9.90
C ALA A 11 7.51 -0.52 -9.36
N ARG A 12 8.25 -1.29 -8.54
CA ARG A 12 7.72 -2.50 -7.91
C ARG A 12 6.54 -2.21 -6.98
N LEU A 13 6.65 -1.19 -6.12
CA LEU A 13 5.55 -0.80 -5.23
C LEU A 13 4.31 -0.35 -6.01
N VAL A 14 4.49 0.46 -7.05
CA VAL A 14 3.39 0.92 -7.91
C VAL A 14 2.71 -0.26 -8.60
N VAL A 15 3.48 -1.20 -9.15
CA VAL A 15 2.92 -2.41 -9.78
C VAL A 15 2.17 -3.25 -8.77
N GLU A 16 2.73 -3.46 -7.57
CA GLU A 16 2.09 -4.29 -6.56
C GLU A 16 0.77 -3.68 -6.10
N VAL A 17 0.74 -2.39 -5.75
CA VAL A 17 -0.49 -1.65 -5.37
C VAL A 17 -1.55 -1.75 -6.46
N ASN A 18 -1.18 -1.57 -7.73
CA ASN A 18 -2.12 -1.63 -8.86
C ASN A 18 -2.57 -3.05 -9.21
N SER A 19 -1.84 -4.08 -8.78
CA SER A 19 -2.15 -5.49 -9.06
C SER A 19 -3.07 -6.13 -8.02
N LEU A 20 -3.33 -5.44 -6.90
CA LEU A 20 -4.16 -5.98 -5.85
C LEU A 20 -5.59 -6.26 -6.37
N PRO A 21 -6.20 -7.38 -5.95
CA PRO A 21 -7.55 -7.69 -6.36
C PRO A 21 -8.52 -6.66 -5.77
N ILE A 22 -9.42 -6.16 -6.61
CA ILE A 22 -10.56 -5.36 -6.17
C ILE A 22 -11.47 -6.28 -5.36
N VAL A 23 -11.67 -6.02 -4.07
CA VAL A 23 -12.39 -6.94 -3.20
C VAL A 23 -13.84 -6.51 -3.00
N HIS A 24 -14.78 -7.40 -3.34
CA HIS A 24 -16.13 -7.41 -2.78
C HIS A 24 -16.15 -8.41 -1.61
N HIS A 25 -16.36 -7.93 -0.38
CA HIS A 25 -16.02 -8.62 0.88
C HIS A 25 -16.85 -9.89 1.16
N SER A 26 -16.19 -11.03 1.48
CA SER A 26 -16.82 -12.20 2.15
C SER A 26 -15.88 -13.05 3.05
N GLY A 27 -14.82 -12.48 3.63
CA GLY A 27 -13.80 -13.21 4.41
C GLY A 27 -13.52 -12.63 5.81
N SER A 28 -12.94 -13.44 6.71
CA SER A 28 -12.50 -13.02 8.06
C SER A 28 -11.08 -12.49 8.03
N CYS A 29 -10.85 -11.31 8.61
CA CYS A 29 -9.54 -10.69 8.74
C CYS A 29 -8.86 -11.06 10.08
N PRO A 30 -7.52 -11.15 10.12
CA PRO A 30 -6.77 -11.15 11.37
C PRO A 30 -7.09 -9.91 12.23
N ALA A 31 -6.69 -9.95 13.51
CA ALA A 31 -6.78 -8.78 14.38
C ALA A 31 -5.94 -7.62 13.81
N ASP A 32 -6.54 -6.43 13.81
CA ASP A 32 -5.90 -5.20 13.40
C ASP A 32 -5.51 -4.37 14.64
N ASN A 33 -4.30 -3.82 14.64
CA ASN A 33 -3.79 -2.96 15.69
C ASN A 33 -3.85 -1.46 15.33
N GLY A 34 -4.39 -1.12 14.15
CA GLY A 34 -4.53 0.25 13.67
C GLY A 34 -3.22 0.89 13.18
N SER A 35 -2.16 0.10 12.99
CA SER A 35 -0.94 0.57 12.32
C SER A 35 -1.17 0.69 10.81
N TYR A 36 -0.58 1.71 10.20
CA TYR A 36 -0.69 1.94 8.76
C TYR A 36 0.55 2.64 8.19
N PHE A 37 0.68 2.56 6.88
CA PHE A 37 1.66 3.28 6.07
C PHE A 37 0.94 4.25 5.14
N LEU A 38 1.52 5.45 4.96
CA LEU A 38 1.12 6.39 3.92
C LEU A 38 2.20 6.45 2.86
N LEU A 39 1.84 6.09 1.62
CA LEU A 39 2.71 6.15 0.46
C LEU A 39 2.30 7.33 -0.40
N HIS A 40 3.17 8.33 -0.51
CA HIS A 40 2.95 9.48 -1.39
C HIS A 40 3.70 9.28 -2.71
N PHE A 41 2.96 8.99 -3.78
CA PHE A 41 3.50 8.87 -5.13
C PHE A 41 3.48 10.23 -5.81
N LEU A 42 4.63 10.66 -6.30
CA LEU A 42 4.82 11.88 -7.09
C LEU A 42 5.19 11.48 -8.52
N TYR A 43 4.30 11.72 -9.47
CA TYR A 43 4.52 11.38 -10.87
C TYR A 43 5.08 12.57 -11.65
N SER A 44 5.81 12.30 -12.73
CA SER A 44 6.43 13.33 -13.58
C SER A 44 5.42 14.22 -14.31
N ASN A 45 4.18 13.77 -14.45
CA ASN A 45 3.06 14.54 -15.00
C ASN A 45 2.39 15.46 -13.96
N HIS A 46 3.00 15.64 -12.79
CA HIS A 46 2.49 16.39 -11.64
C HIS A 46 1.29 15.75 -10.91
N ASP A 47 0.88 14.53 -11.28
CA ASP A 47 -0.11 13.79 -10.51
C ASP A 47 0.48 13.35 -9.17
N GLN A 48 -0.36 13.36 -8.14
CA GLN A 48 0.01 12.96 -6.79
C GLN A 48 -1.06 12.08 -6.19
N TRP A 49 -0.67 10.88 -5.73
CA TRP A 49 -1.56 9.97 -5.04
C TRP A 49 -1.03 9.69 -3.64
N THR A 50 -1.90 9.76 -2.64
CA THR A 50 -1.63 9.20 -1.32
C THR A 50 -2.33 7.86 -1.21
N VAL A 51 -1.57 6.79 -1.01
CA VAL A 51 -2.10 5.45 -0.79
C VAL A 51 -1.95 5.11 0.69
N HIS A 52 -3.07 4.74 1.30
CA HIS A 52 -3.13 4.18 2.65
C HIS A 52 -2.97 2.65 2.57
N VAL A 53 -2.13 2.10 3.43
CA VAL A 53 -1.90 0.66 3.55
C VAL A 53 -1.92 0.26 5.02
N ASP A 54 -2.91 -0.52 5.47
CA ASP A 54 -2.91 -1.02 6.85
C ASP A 54 -1.71 -1.98 7.06
N GLY A 55 -1.06 -1.86 8.20
CA GLY A 55 0.08 -2.70 8.57
C GLY A 55 -0.31 -4.07 9.12
N THR A 56 -1.55 -4.23 9.59
CA THR A 56 -2.10 -5.46 10.16
C THR A 56 -3.52 -5.75 9.68
N GLY A 57 -4.18 -6.76 10.23
CA GLY A 57 -5.50 -7.20 9.77
C GLY A 57 -5.47 -7.71 8.34
N CYS A 58 -6.44 -7.28 7.52
CA CYS A 58 -6.49 -7.60 6.09
C CYS A 58 -5.56 -6.73 5.24
N ARG A 59 -4.80 -5.81 5.84
CA ARG A 59 -3.89 -4.92 5.12
C ARG A 59 -4.65 -4.14 4.04
N LEU A 60 -5.69 -3.39 4.44
CA LEU A 60 -6.51 -2.65 3.47
C LEU A 60 -5.64 -1.67 2.71
N VAL A 61 -5.90 -1.55 1.41
CA VAL A 61 -5.21 -0.62 0.52
C VAL A 61 -6.23 0.23 -0.20
N TYR A 62 -6.03 1.54 -0.14
CA TYR A 62 -6.88 2.52 -0.80
C TYR A 62 -6.18 3.84 -1.07
N VAL A 63 -6.63 4.54 -2.10
CA VAL A 63 -6.19 5.91 -2.37
C VAL A 63 -6.97 6.84 -1.43
N GLU A 64 -6.32 7.78 -0.77
CA GLU A 64 -7.01 8.75 0.08
C GLU A 64 -8.13 9.46 -0.68
N GLY A 65 -9.29 9.61 -0.03
CA GLY A 65 -10.49 10.16 -0.65
C GLY A 65 -11.31 9.15 -1.47
N THR A 66 -10.86 7.89 -1.59
CA THR A 66 -11.62 6.79 -2.20
C THR A 66 -12.04 5.74 -1.17
N PRO A 67 -13.16 5.03 -1.37
CA PRO A 67 -13.50 3.88 -0.53
C PRO A 67 -12.43 2.78 -0.58
N PRO A 68 -12.28 1.97 0.48
CA PRO A 68 -11.39 0.82 0.47
C PRO A 68 -11.61 -0.08 -0.74
N SER A 69 -10.57 -0.28 -1.55
CA SER A 69 -10.70 -0.95 -2.85
C SER A 69 -10.06 -2.33 -2.86
N SER A 70 -9.03 -2.57 -2.03
CA SER A 70 -8.19 -3.75 -2.13
C SER A 70 -7.70 -4.26 -0.77
N TRP A 71 -7.37 -5.55 -0.65
CA TRP A 71 -6.66 -6.13 0.50
C TRP A 71 -5.30 -6.64 0.05
N ALA A 72 -4.28 -6.41 0.88
CA ALA A 72 -2.95 -6.93 0.69
C ALA A 72 -2.63 -8.11 1.63
N LEU A 73 -3.67 -8.81 2.14
CA LEU A 73 -3.51 -9.94 3.07
C LEU A 73 -2.56 -11.02 2.54
N ASP A 74 -2.70 -11.38 1.27
CA ASP A 74 -1.88 -12.40 0.59
C ASP A 74 -0.74 -11.80 -0.27
N SER A 75 -0.50 -10.48 -0.15
CA SER A 75 0.54 -9.74 -0.88
C SER A 75 1.76 -9.49 0.01
N ARG A 76 2.91 -9.24 -0.64
CA ARG A 76 4.17 -8.89 0.03
C ARG A 76 4.33 -7.38 0.26
N LEU A 77 3.29 -6.60 -0.04
CA LEU A 77 3.35 -5.13 -0.08
C LEU A 77 3.83 -4.56 1.26
N VAL A 78 3.25 -5.03 2.37
CA VAL A 78 3.64 -4.55 3.71
C VAL A 78 5.09 -4.93 4.02
N GLU A 79 5.52 -6.14 3.69
CA GLU A 79 6.90 -6.59 3.89
C GLU A 79 7.90 -5.81 3.04
N ASP A 80 7.56 -5.51 1.79
CA ASP A 80 8.39 -4.73 0.86
C ASP A 80 8.49 -3.27 1.31
N ILE A 81 7.39 -2.65 1.76
CA ILE A 81 7.40 -1.31 2.37
C ILE A 81 8.32 -1.31 3.61
N GLN A 82 8.17 -2.28 4.50
CA GLN A 82 9.01 -2.38 5.69
C GLN A 82 10.49 -2.56 5.36
N ALA A 83 10.82 -3.36 4.34
CA ALA A 83 12.20 -3.56 3.89
C ALA A 83 12.83 -2.25 3.38
N LEU A 84 12.05 -1.39 2.73
CA LEU A 84 12.50 -0.08 2.25
C LEU A 84 12.64 0.97 3.35
N ILE A 85 11.93 0.81 4.48
CA ILE A 85 11.97 1.76 5.60
C ILE A 85 13.01 1.37 6.65
N LYS A 86 13.38 0.09 6.77
CA LYS A 86 14.44 -0.36 7.69
C LYS A 86 15.79 0.30 7.33
N PRO A 87 16.58 0.72 8.34
CA PRO A 87 17.88 1.36 8.15
C PRO A 87 18.91 0.40 7.53
#